data_AF-A0A8K0VC13-F1
#
_entry.id   AF-A0A8K0VC13-F1
#
_cell.length_a   1.000
_cell.length_b   1.000
_cell.length_c   1.000
_cell.angle_alpha   90.00
_cell.angle_beta   90.00
_cell.angle_gamma   90.00
#
_symmetry.space_group_name_H-M   'P 1'
#
loop_
_entity.id
_entity.type
_entity.pdbx_description
1 polymer ?
#
loop_
_entity_poly.entity_id
_entity_poly.type
_entity_poly.pdbx_seq_one_letter_code
_entity_poly.pdbx_strand_id
1 'polypeptide(L)' 'MGNPLLSHIQRQHDVAITLEGVLEAVSILRAEQLGENAVDSLMVVALDLVGRLTQDLDSINLPVGRDRALYDPRSA' A
#
# COMPACT_ATOMS: atom_id res chain seq x y z
N MET A 1 -7.99 6.16 -21.21
CA MET A 1 -8.40 5.75 -19.85
C MET A 1 -7.33 4.80 -19.33
N GLY A 2 -6.66 5.14 -18.22
CA GLY A 2 -5.60 4.30 -17.64
C GLY A 2 -6.16 3.02 -17.00
N ASN A 3 -5.33 1.96 -16.95
CA ASN A 3 -5.71 0.67 -16.35
C ASN A 3 -6.02 0.84 -14.84
N PRO A 4 -7.25 0.60 -14.37
CA PRO A 4 -7.64 0.79 -12.98
C PRO A 4 -6.83 -0.03 -11.99
N LEU A 5 -6.41 -1.24 -12.37
CA LEU A 5 -5.55 -2.08 -11.54
C LEU A 5 -4.15 -1.48 -11.41
N LEU A 6 -3.60 -0.94 -12.51
CA LEU A 6 -2.30 -0.27 -12.49
C LEU A 6 -2.34 0.98 -11.61
N SER A 7 -3.38 1.81 -11.72
CA SER A 7 -3.57 2.96 -10.84
C SER A 7 -3.76 2.57 -9.38
N HIS A 8 -4.40 1.43 -9.12
CA HIS A 8 -4.56 0.91 -7.76
C HIS A 8 -3.21 0.46 -7.17
N ILE A 9 -2.45 -0.36 -7.90
CA ILE A 9 -1.12 -0.84 -7.50
C ILE A 9 -0.18 0.36 -7.27
N GLN A 10 -0.20 1.35 -8.16
CA GLN A 10 0.64 2.54 -8.01
C GLN A 10 0.31 3.29 -6.71
N ARG A 11 -0.97 3.47 -6.37
CA ARG A 11 -1.35 4.12 -5.10
C ARG A 11 -0.88 3.34 -3.88
N GLN A 12 -1.01 2.01 -3.88
CA GLN A 12 -0.48 1.21 -2.78
C GLN A 12 1.04 1.35 -2.65
N HIS A 13 1.75 1.34 -3.79
CA HIS A 13 3.19 1.54 -3.82
C HIS A 13 3.61 2.91 -3.28
N ASP A 14 2.90 3.97 -3.65
CA ASP A 14 3.17 5.33 -3.16
C ASP A 14 2.97 5.43 -1.63
N VAL A 15 1.94 4.76 -1.09
CA VAL A 15 1.72 4.67 0.37
C VAL A 15 2.84 3.87 1.05
N ALA A 16 3.28 2.76 0.44
CA ALA A 16 4.37 1.95 0.98
C ALA A 16 5.70 2.71 1.05
N ILE A 17 6.06 3.47 -0.01
CA ILE A 17 7.25 4.34 0.01
C ILE A 17 7.15 5.38 1.12
N THR A 18 5.96 5.97 1.30
CA THR A 18 5.76 6.98 2.35
C THR A 18 5.94 6.36 3.74
N LEU A 19 5.43 5.14 3.95
CA LEU A 19 5.61 4.40 5.20
C LEU A 19 7.08 4.09 5.47
N GLU A 20 7.83 3.65 4.45
CA GLU A 20 9.27 3.41 4.55
C GLU A 20 10.01 4.66 5.04
N GLY A 21 9.77 5.82 4.42
CA GLY A 21 10.40 7.08 4.85
C GLY A 21 10.04 7.50 6.28
N VAL A 22 8.80 7.24 6.73
CA VAL A 22 8.40 7.50 8.12
C VAL A 22 9.17 6.59 9.08
N LEU A 23 9.33 5.31 8.76
CA LEU A 23 10.08 4.36 9.59
C LEU A 23 11.58 4.69 9.64
N GLU A 24 12.16 5.15 8.53
CA GLU A 24 13.53 5.67 8.51
C GLU A 24 13.69 6.89 9.43
N ALA A 25 12.77 7.86 9.36
CA ALA A 25 12.80 9.03 10.22
C ALA A 25 12.71 8.64 11.71
N VAL A 26 11.85 7.69 12.07
CA VAL A 26 11.77 7.13 13.42
C VAL A 26 13.09 6.50 13.85
N SER A 27 13.71 5.70 12.97
CA SER A 27 15.00 5.05 13.25
C SER A 27 16.09 6.07 13.58
N ILE A 28 16.19 7.14 12.78
CA ILE A 28 17.17 8.22 12.99
C ILE A 28 16.93 8.93 14.32
N LEU A 29 15.69 9.37 14.58
CA LEU A 29 15.34 10.09 15.82
C LEU A 29 15.61 9.25 17.06
N ARG A 30 15.29 7.95 17.02
CA ARG A 30 15.56 7.03 18.14
C ARG A 30 17.06 6.80 18.34
N ALA A 31 17.84 6.67 17.27
CA ALA A 31 19.28 6.50 17.37
C ALA A 31 19.97 7.75 17.97
N GLU A 32 19.47 8.93 17.62
CA GLU A 32 19.98 10.22 18.13
C GLU A 32 19.38 10.61 19.50
N GLN A 33 18.44 9.82 20.04
CA GLN A 33 17.71 10.11 21.29
C GLN A 33 17.02 11.48 21.27
N LEU A 34 16.51 11.86 20.09
CA LEU A 34 15.86 13.15 19.87
C LEU A 34 14.34 13.00 19.81
N GLY A 35 13.66 13.95 20.45
CA GLY A 35 12.23 14.21 20.25
C GLY A 35 11.34 12.99 20.47
N GLU A 36 11.22 12.50 21.70
CA GLU A 36 10.30 11.39 22.04
C GLU A 36 8.88 11.64 21.53
N ASN A 37 8.36 12.86 21.68
CA ASN A 37 7.05 13.24 21.13
C ASN A 37 6.97 13.17 19.60
N ALA A 38 8.09 13.38 18.90
CA ALA A 38 8.17 13.27 17.44
C ALA A 38 8.16 11.80 17.00
N VAL A 39 8.85 10.93 17.74
CA VAL A 39 8.80 9.47 17.52
C VAL A 39 7.37 8.96 17.68
N ASP A 40 6.69 9.32 18.77
CA ASP A 40 5.31 8.90 19.01
C ASP A 40 4.36 9.41 17.90
N SER A 41 4.52 10.66 17.48
CA SER A 41 3.72 11.24 16.39
C SER A 41 3.94 10.52 15.06
N LEU A 42 5.19 10.20 14.73
CA LEU A 42 5.53 9.45 13.51
C LEU A 42 5.02 8.01 13.57
N MET A 43 5.02 7.38 14.75
CA MET A 43 4.44 6.05 14.92
C MET A 43 2.92 6.05 14.68
N VAL A 44 2.21 7.09 15.10
CA VAL A 44 0.78 7.25 14.77
C VAL A 44 0.57 7.36 13.25
N VAL A 45 1.40 8.14 12.57
CA VAL A 45 1.34 8.25 11.09
C VAL A 45 1.64 6.90 10.42
N ALA A 46 2.65 6.16 10.89
CA ALA A 46 2.98 4.84 10.37
C ALA A 46 1.80 3.86 10.50
N LEU A 47 1.12 3.86 11.65
CA LEU A 47 -0.06 3.02 11.88
C LEU A 47 -1.23 3.39 10.95
N ASP A 48 -1.44 4.68 10.68
CA ASP A 48 -2.46 5.12 9.70
C ASP A 48 -2.13 4.63 8.29
N LEU A 49 -0.86 4.75 7.85
CA LEU A 49 -0.43 4.27 6.53
C LEU A 49 -0.58 2.76 6.38
N VAL A 50 -0.27 1.97 7.42
CA VAL A 50 -0.53 0.52 7.45
C VAL A 50 -2.02 0.22 7.37
N GLY A 51 -2.85 0.97 8.10
CA GLY A 51 -4.31 0.87 8.02
C GLY A 51 -4.82 1.09 6.60
N ARG A 52 -4.32 2.13 5.92
CA ARG A 52 -4.66 2.44 4.53
C ARG A 52 -4.21 1.35 3.56
N LEU A 53 -2.98 0.83 3.68
CA LEU A 53 -2.51 -0.29 2.86
C LEU A 53 -3.41 -1.52 3.01
N THR A 54 -3.77 -1.85 4.25
CA THR A 54 -4.62 -3.01 4.55
C THR A 54 -6.02 -2.84 3.98
N GLN A 55 -6.64 -1.67 4.18
CA GLN A 55 -7.97 -1.36 3.64
C GLN A 55 -7.97 -1.31 2.10
N ASP A 56 -6.95 -0.73 1.50
CA ASP A 56 -6.85 -0.62 0.04
C ASP A 56 -6.63 -2.01 -0.59
N LEU A 57 -5.87 -2.90 0.05
CA LEU A 57 -5.75 -4.31 -0.36
C LEU A 57 -7.11 -5.03 -0.34
N ASP A 58 -7.89 -4.84 0.72
CA ASP A 58 -9.23 -5.43 0.85
C ASP A 58 -10.27 -4.80 -0.10
N SER A 59 -10.03 -3.55 -0.53
CA SER A 59 -10.96 -2.82 -1.41
C SER A 59 -11.07 -3.40 -2.82
N ILE A 60 -10.11 -4.22 -3.25
CA ILE A 60 -10.25 -4.93 -4.54
C ILE A 60 -11.17 -6.14 -4.35
N ASN A 61 -12.46 -5.95 -4.65
CA ASN A 61 -13.22 -6.98 -5.33
C ASN A 61 -12.52 -7.23 -6.67
N LEU A 62 -11.59 -8.19 -6.72
CA LEU A 62 -10.91 -8.58 -7.95
C LEU A 62 -12.00 -8.83 -8.98
N PRO A 63 -12.08 -8.09 -10.11
CA PRO A 63 -12.93 -8.55 -11.19
C PRO A 63 -12.38 -9.92 -11.55
N VAL A 64 -13.16 -10.97 -11.27
CA VAL A 64 -12.94 -12.32 -11.78
C VAL A 64 -12.56 -12.12 -13.23
N GLY A 65 -11.34 -12.55 -13.59
CA GLY A 65 -10.68 -12.16 -14.82
C GLY A 65 -11.67 -12.05 -15.97
N ARG A 66 -11.68 -10.90 -16.65
CA ARG A 66 -12.27 -10.81 -17.98
C ARG A 66 -11.40 -11.64 -18.93
N ASP A 67 -11.48 -12.95 -18.78
CA ASP A 67 -11.01 -13.96 -19.71
C ASP A 67 -11.86 -15.22 -19.57
N ARG A 68 -13.19 -15.01 -19.52
CA ARG A 68 -14.16 -16.07 -19.81
C ARG A 68 -14.35 -16.28 -21.33
N ALA A 69 -13.50 -15.66 -22.16
CA ALA A 69 -13.48 -15.80 -23.61
C ALA A 69 -12.29 -16.66 -24.13
N LEU A 70 -11.40 -17.13 -23.25
CA LEU A 70 -10.21 -17.93 -23.62
C LEU A 70 -10.30 -19.41 -23.23
N TYR A 71 -11.47 -19.89 -22.81
CA TYR A 71 -11.71 -21.32 -22.64
C TYR A 71 -13.01 -21.72 -23.34
N ASP A 72 -12.92 -21.88 -24.66
CA ASP A 72 -13.89 -22.68 -25.41
C ASP A 72 -13.36 -24.12 -25.48
N PRO A 73 -13.92 -25.06 -24.69
CA PRO A 73 -13.56 -26.48 -24.77
C PRO A 73 -14.03 -27.15 -26.08
N ARG A 74 -14.55 -26.40 -27.06
CA ARG A 74 -14.92 -26.89 -28.40
C ARG A 74 -13.96 -26.45 -29.52
N SER A 75 -12.83 -25.84 -29.19
CA SER A 75 -11.79 -25.46 -30.17
C SER A 75 -10.65 -26.47 -30.31
N ALA A 76 -10.87 -27.74 -29.92
CA ALA A 76 -9.97 -28.87 -30.19
C ALA A 76 -10.73 -30.02 -30.85
#